data_AF-A0A4Y2PNR4-F1
#
_entry.id   AF-A0A4Y2PNR4-F1
#
_cell.length_a   1.000
_cell.length_b   1.000
_cell.length_c   1.000
_cell.angle_alpha   90.00
_cell.angle_beta   90.00
_cell.angle_gamma   90.00
#
_symmetry.space_group_name_H-M   'P 1'
#
loop_
_entity.id
_entity.type
_entity.pdbx_description
1 polymer ?
#
loop_
_entity_poly.entity_id
_entity_poly.type
_entity_poly.pdbx_seq_one_letter_code
_entity_poly.pdbx_strand_id
1 'polypeptide(L)'
;MALPQSIPMEPFIAKVETLASYLYRLEMFFTTNNVPDDKKAPRRTTLLSAETYAVLKNREEHEKPKDKSFQEMTAILEEQLNPKPLVISKRFRFQKRNQAEGKIVATFCAQLKKLSTICEFGQFLNDSLRDRFVCGVRNEVIK
;
A
#
# COMPACT_ATOMS: atom_id res chain seq x y z
N MET A 1 -13.29 -33.20 -28.18
CA MET A 1 -13.70 -32.50 -26.94
C MET A 1 -13.36 -31.03 -27.11
N ALA A 2 -14.37 -30.15 -27.19
CA ALA A 2 -14.14 -28.71 -27.18
C ALA A 2 -13.66 -28.32 -25.78
N LEU A 3 -12.55 -27.59 -25.69
CA LEU A 3 -12.14 -26.96 -24.44
C LEU A 3 -13.31 -26.07 -23.95
N PRO A 4 -13.73 -26.16 -22.67
CA PRO A 4 -14.77 -25.29 -22.15
C PRO A 4 -14.33 -23.84 -22.38
N GLN A 5 -15.23 -23.01 -22.89
CA GLN A 5 -14.97 -21.58 -23.12
C GLN A 5 -14.43 -20.99 -21.83
N SER A 6 -13.20 -20.45 -21.88
CA SER A 6 -12.54 -19.89 -20.71
C SER A 6 -13.42 -18.79 -20.11
N ILE A 7 -13.83 -18.94 -18.85
CA ILE A 7 -14.53 -17.86 -18.15
C ILE A 7 -13.59 -16.66 -18.10
N PRO A 8 -13.99 -15.49 -18.61
CA PRO A 8 -13.14 -14.31 -18.62
C PRO A 8 -12.85 -13.87 -17.18
N MET A 9 -11.56 -13.70 -16.88
CA MET A 9 -11.13 -13.13 -15.60
C MET A 9 -11.42 -11.63 -15.60
N GLU A 10 -12.10 -11.14 -14.55
CA GLU A 10 -12.29 -9.71 -14.36
C GLU A 10 -10.95 -8.97 -14.18
N PRO A 11 -10.79 -7.76 -14.76
CA PRO A 11 -9.57 -6.98 -14.61
C PRO A 11 -9.28 -6.58 -13.16
N PHE A 12 -8.00 -6.39 -12.86
CA PHE A 12 -7.60 -5.90 -11.54
C PHE A 12 -8.13 -4.48 -11.26
N ILE A 13 -8.80 -4.31 -10.12
CA ILE A 13 -9.24 -2.99 -9.61
C ILE A 13 -8.78 -2.85 -8.16
N ALA A 14 -7.82 -1.95 -7.92
CA ALA A 14 -7.21 -1.72 -6.60
C ALA A 14 -8.18 -1.32 -5.48
N LYS A 15 -9.36 -0.77 -5.84
CA LYS A 15 -10.42 -0.39 -4.89
C LYS A 15 -11.30 -1.58 -4.47
N VAL A 16 -11.28 -2.67 -5.23
CA VAL A 16 -12.18 -3.82 -5.07
C VAL A 16 -11.46 -5.02 -4.47
N GLU A 17 -10.25 -5.31 -4.94
CA GLU A 17 -9.45 -6.44 -4.46
C GLU A 17 -8.01 -6.04 -4.12
N THR A 18 -7.38 -6.82 -3.24
CA THR A 18 -5.94 -6.67 -2.97
C THR A 18 -5.12 -7.25 -4.12
N LEU A 19 -3.90 -6.74 -4.33
CA LEU A 19 -3.00 -7.28 -5.35
C LEU A 19 -2.70 -8.77 -5.11
N ALA A 20 -2.54 -9.19 -3.84
CA ALA A 20 -2.31 -10.60 -3.50
C ALA A 20 -3.48 -11.50 -3.93
N SER A 21 -4.72 -11.07 -3.68
CA SER A 21 -5.92 -11.77 -4.11
C SER A 21 -6.00 -11.87 -5.64
N TYR A 22 -5.69 -10.78 -6.34
CA TYR A 22 -5.64 -10.77 -7.81
C TYR A 22 -4.58 -11.71 -8.37
N LEU A 23 -3.36 -11.69 -7.83
CA LEU A 23 -2.26 -12.55 -8.31
C LEU A 23 -2.59 -14.03 -8.14
N TYR A 24 -3.20 -14.40 -7.02
CA TYR A 24 -3.66 -15.77 -6.80
C TYR A 24 -4.71 -16.19 -7.86
N ARG A 25 -5.68 -15.32 -8.12
CA ARG A 25 -6.74 -15.57 -9.11
C ARG A 25 -6.17 -15.62 -10.54
N LEU A 26 -5.17 -14.80 -10.84
CA LEU A 26 -4.42 -14.79 -12.10
C LEU A 26 -3.62 -16.08 -12.30
N GLU A 27 -2.98 -16.59 -11.26
CA GLU A 27 -2.25 -17.85 -11.28
C GLU A 27 -3.18 -19.05 -11.53
N MET A 28 -4.33 -19.07 -10.85
CA MET A 28 -5.38 -20.07 -11.11
C MET A 28 -5.93 -19.96 -12.53
N PHE A 29 -6.06 -18.74 -13.05
CA PHE A 29 -6.46 -18.51 -14.43
C PHE A 29 -5.43 -19.07 -15.42
N PHE A 30 -4.14 -18.80 -15.22
CA PHE A 30 -3.08 -19.35 -16.08
C PHE A 30 -3.05 -20.88 -16.05
N THR A 31 -3.19 -21.47 -14.87
CA THR A 31 -3.19 -22.92 -14.67
C THR A 31 -4.39 -23.57 -15.36
N THR A 32 -5.60 -23.08 -15.09
CA THR A 32 -6.84 -23.65 -15.64
C THR A 32 -6.91 -23.52 -17.16
N ASN A 33 -6.30 -22.47 -17.73
CA ASN A 33 -6.33 -22.20 -19.17
C ASN A 33 -5.07 -22.68 -19.91
N ASN A 34 -4.16 -23.39 -19.24
CA ASN A 34 -2.89 -23.87 -19.82
C ASN A 34 -2.13 -22.77 -20.58
N VAL A 35 -2.06 -21.57 -20.00
CA VAL A 35 -1.42 -20.41 -20.65
C VAL A 35 0.09 -20.65 -20.73
N PRO A 36 0.70 -20.67 -21.94
CA PRO A 36 2.14 -20.79 -22.11
C PRO A 36 2.89 -19.66 -21.40
N ASP A 37 4.08 -19.95 -20.87
CA ASP A 37 4.87 -18.99 -20.07
C ASP A 37 5.17 -17.69 -20.82
N ASP A 38 5.47 -17.78 -22.12
CA ASP A 38 5.70 -16.63 -23.01
C ASP A 38 4.45 -15.74 -23.19
N LYS A 39 3.26 -16.28 -22.93
CA LYS A 39 1.98 -15.56 -23.03
C LYS A 39 1.46 -15.05 -21.70
N LYS A 40 2.01 -15.49 -20.56
CA LYS A 40 1.54 -15.05 -19.22
C LYS A 40 1.73 -13.54 -19.02
N ALA A 41 2.87 -12.99 -19.43
CA ALA A 41 3.13 -11.55 -19.30
C ALA A 41 2.17 -10.69 -20.15
N PRO A 42 2.03 -10.91 -21.48
CA PRO A 42 1.04 -10.20 -22.29
C PRO A 42 -0.40 -10.36 -21.77
N ARG A 43 -0.78 -11.58 -21.35
CA ARG A 43 -2.14 -11.85 -20.86
C ARG A 43 -2.44 -11.06 -19.59
N ARG A 44 -1.49 -10.98 -18.65
CA ARG A 44 -1.64 -10.15 -17.46
C ARG A 44 -1.84 -8.68 -17.82
N THR A 45 -1.03 -8.13 -18.72
CA THR A 45 -1.14 -6.72 -19.14
C THR A 45 -2.55 -6.40 -19.64
N THR A 46 -3.19 -7.32 -20.37
CA THR A 46 -4.59 -7.18 -20.81
C THR A 46 -5.63 -7.34 -19.69
N LEU A 47 -5.27 -7.97 -18.57
CA LEU A 47 -6.13 -8.21 -17.41
C LEU A 47 -5.91 -7.16 -16.29
N LEU A 48 -5.20 -6.08 -16.59
CA LEU A 48 -5.16 -4.90 -15.75
C LEU A 48 -6.28 -3.94 -16.16
N SER A 49 -6.90 -3.27 -15.19
CA SER A 49 -7.76 -2.13 -15.52
C SER A 49 -6.98 -1.02 -16.23
N ALA A 50 -7.66 -0.23 -17.06
CA ALA A 50 -7.05 0.91 -17.75
C ALA A 50 -6.34 1.87 -16.78
N GLU A 51 -6.93 2.12 -15.60
CA GLU A 51 -6.31 2.93 -14.54
C GLU A 51 -4.98 2.34 -14.06
N THR A 52 -4.95 1.03 -13.78
CA THR A 52 -3.72 0.37 -13.30
C THR A 52 -2.65 0.31 -14.38
N TYR A 53 -3.04 0.05 -15.62
CA TYR A 53 -2.13 0.06 -16.76
C TYR A 53 -1.53 1.45 -17.01
N ALA A 54 -2.32 2.52 -16.85
CA ALA A 54 -1.83 3.89 -16.96
C ALA A 54 -0.78 4.22 -15.88
N VAL A 55 -0.98 3.73 -14.65
CA VAL A 55 0.01 3.88 -13.56
C VAL A 55 1.33 3.17 -13.90
N LEU A 56 1.26 1.95 -14.45
CA LEU A 56 2.47 1.24 -14.90
C LEU A 56 3.18 2.00 -16.02
N LYS A 57 2.44 2.43 -17.05
CA LYS A 57 2.98 3.15 -18.21
C LYS A 57 3.63 4.49 -17.82
N ASN A 58 3.04 5.22 -16.88
CA ASN A 58 3.58 6.52 -16.45
C ASN A 58 4.94 6.42 -15.75
N ARG A 59 5.31 5.25 -15.24
CA ARG A 59 6.63 5.01 -14.62
C ARG A 59 7.69 4.53 -15.62
N GLU A 60 7.27 4.20 -16.83
CA GLU A 60 8.11 3.67 -17.89
C GLU A 60 8.58 4.79 -18.82
N GLU A 61 9.59 5.54 -18.37
CA GLU A 61 10.28 6.49 -19.23
C GLU A 61 11.23 5.80 -20.24
N HIS A 62 11.60 4.52 -20.01
CA HIS A 62 12.66 3.85 -20.78
C HIS A 62 12.34 2.46 -21.39
N GLU A 63 11.37 1.67 -20.90
CA GLU A 63 11.09 0.30 -21.41
C GLU A 63 9.60 -0.02 -21.44
N LYS A 64 9.15 -0.80 -22.44
CA LYS A 64 7.72 -1.13 -22.61
C LYS A 64 7.28 -2.20 -21.59
N PRO A 65 6.01 -2.20 -21.13
CA PRO A 65 5.56 -3.12 -20.09
C PRO A 65 5.58 -4.59 -20.54
N LYS A 66 5.61 -4.85 -21.85
CA LYS A 66 5.70 -6.19 -22.43
C LYS A 66 7.09 -6.84 -22.28
N ASP A 67 8.12 -6.04 -22.05
CA ASP A 67 9.52 -6.49 -22.04
C ASP A 67 9.99 -6.85 -20.61
N LYS A 68 9.16 -6.55 -19.59
CA LYS A 68 9.41 -6.91 -18.18
C LYS A 68 8.92 -8.30 -17.83
N SER A 69 9.61 -8.93 -16.90
CA SER A 69 9.25 -10.24 -16.36
C SER A 69 7.96 -10.18 -15.53
N PHE A 70 7.44 -11.37 -15.20
CA PHE A 70 6.32 -11.51 -14.27
C PHE A 70 6.64 -10.83 -12.92
N GLN A 71 7.82 -11.07 -12.38
CA GLN A 71 8.20 -10.59 -11.05
C GLN A 71 8.38 -9.06 -11.01
N GLU A 72 8.98 -8.46 -12.03
CA GLU A 72 9.24 -7.02 -12.06
C GLU A 72 7.95 -6.20 -12.09
N MET A 73 6.98 -6.57 -12.93
CA MET A 73 5.70 -5.85 -12.95
C MET A 73 4.92 -6.03 -11.63
N THR A 74 4.98 -7.20 -11.02
CA THR A 74 4.35 -7.44 -9.72
C THR A 74 4.98 -6.57 -8.64
N ALA A 75 6.31 -6.47 -8.60
CA ALA A 75 7.01 -5.58 -7.67
C ALA A 75 6.65 -4.11 -7.88
N ILE A 76 6.53 -3.66 -9.15
CA ILE A 76 6.09 -2.29 -9.45
C ILE A 76 4.66 -2.06 -8.96
N LEU A 77 3.74 -3.01 -9.19
CA LEU A 77 2.36 -2.92 -8.71
C LEU A 77 2.32 -2.90 -7.17
N GLU A 78 3.11 -3.73 -6.49
CA GLU A 78 3.21 -3.72 -5.03
C GLU A 78 3.68 -2.37 -4.51
N GLU A 79 4.72 -1.78 -5.11
CA GLU A 79 5.25 -0.49 -4.69
C GLU A 79 4.25 0.67 -4.92
N GLN A 80 3.48 0.62 -6.01
CA GLN A 80 2.51 1.67 -6.35
C GLN A 80 1.19 1.54 -5.57
N LEU A 81 0.71 0.32 -5.39
CA LEU A 81 -0.57 0.03 -4.74
C LEU A 81 -0.43 -0.04 -3.22
N ASN A 82 0.78 -0.30 -2.74
CA ASN A 82 1.11 -0.29 -1.33
C ASN A 82 2.28 0.68 -1.10
N PRO A 83 2.11 1.98 -1.41
CA PRO A 83 3.18 2.95 -1.25
C PRO A 83 3.62 2.90 0.20
N LYS A 84 4.92 2.68 0.42
CA LYS A 84 5.49 2.66 1.78
C LYS A 84 4.92 3.84 2.54
N PRO A 85 4.28 3.63 3.70
CA PRO A 85 3.64 4.71 4.44
C PRO A 85 4.66 5.84 4.59
N LEU A 86 4.39 6.99 3.97
CA LEU A 86 5.33 8.10 4.00
C LEU A 86 5.57 8.46 5.47
N VAL A 87 6.73 8.07 5.99
CA VAL A 87 7.09 8.24 7.40
C VAL A 87 6.90 9.70 7.81
N ILE A 88 7.22 10.62 6.89
CA ILE A 88 6.99 12.06 7.03
C ILE A 88 5.51 12.38 7.28
N SER A 89 4.57 11.78 6.55
CA SER A 89 3.12 11.97 6.77
C SER A 89 2.68 11.44 8.14
N LYS A 90 3.23 10.31 8.59
CA LYS A 90 2.93 9.75 9.91
C LYS A 90 3.47 10.63 11.03
N ARG A 91 4.72 11.08 10.90
CA ARG A 91 5.37 12.04 11.80
C ARG A 91 4.61 13.36 11.83
N PHE A 92 4.13 13.85 10.71
CA PHE A 92 3.28 15.05 10.67
C PHE A 92 1.98 14.86 11.47
N ARG A 93 1.28 13.73 11.29
CA ARG A 93 0.06 13.41 12.07
C ARG A 93 0.34 13.29 13.56
N PHE A 94 1.46 12.67 13.92
CA PHE A 94 1.95 12.60 15.29
C PHE A 94 2.20 14.00 15.84
N GLN A 95 2.94 14.84 15.11
CA GLN A 95 3.30 16.20 15.52
C GLN A 95 2.09 17.14 15.63
N LYS A 96 1.04 16.94 14.83
CA LYS A 96 -0.21 17.69 14.94
C LYS A 96 -1.14 17.20 16.06
N ARG A 97 -0.82 16.12 16.76
CA ARG A 97 -1.70 15.58 17.79
C ARG A 97 -1.60 16.41 19.07
N ASN A 98 -2.74 16.99 19.46
CA ASN A 98 -2.94 17.64 20.74
C ASN A 98 -4.01 16.91 21.56
N GLN A 99 -3.98 17.08 22.87
CA GLN A 99 -5.03 16.61 23.76
C GLN A 99 -6.35 17.28 23.39
N ALA A 100 -7.37 16.46 23.10
CA ALA A 100 -8.71 16.97 22.80
C ALA A 100 -9.36 17.55 24.07
N GLU A 101 -10.22 18.54 23.89
CA GLU A 101 -10.98 19.14 24.98
C GLU A 101 -11.83 18.11 25.72
N GLY A 102 -11.86 18.21 27.04
CA GLY A 102 -12.59 17.28 27.91
C GLY A 102 -12.04 15.83 27.96
N LYS A 103 -10.96 15.49 27.25
CA LYS A 103 -10.34 14.15 27.34
C LYS A 103 -9.25 14.12 28.40
N ILE A 104 -9.17 13.02 29.15
CA ILE A 104 -8.12 12.79 30.14
C ILE A 104 -6.74 12.59 29.50
N VAL A 105 -5.69 12.93 30.25
CA VAL A 105 -4.29 12.88 29.82
C VAL A 105 -3.88 11.45 29.40
N ALA A 106 -4.34 10.42 30.10
CA ALA A 106 -4.04 9.03 29.79
C ALA A 106 -4.46 8.64 28.36
N THR A 107 -5.61 9.14 27.89
CA THR A 107 -6.12 8.91 26.53
C THR A 107 -5.22 9.57 25.49
N PHE A 108 -4.71 10.77 25.79
CA PHE A 108 -3.77 11.46 24.91
C PHE A 108 -2.44 10.68 24.81
N CYS A 109 -1.89 10.21 25.93
CA CYS A 109 -0.70 9.35 25.94
C CYS A 109 -0.88 8.08 25.11
N ALA A 110 -2.02 7.40 25.26
CA ALA A 110 -2.33 6.20 24.48
C ALA A 110 -2.38 6.49 22.97
N GLN A 111 -2.95 7.63 22.57
CA GLN A 111 -2.99 8.07 21.18
C GLN A 111 -1.61 8.40 20.62
N LEU A 112 -0.76 9.10 21.37
CA LEU A 112 0.62 9.37 20.96
C LEU A 112 1.41 8.08 20.77
N LYS A 113 1.31 7.14 21.72
CA LYS A 113 1.92 5.81 21.60
C LYS A 113 1.45 5.10 20.33
N LYS A 114 0.14 5.05 20.10
CA LYS A 114 -0.43 4.42 18.89
C LYS A 114 0.07 5.06 17.59
N LEU A 115 0.17 6.38 17.54
CA LEU A 115 0.67 7.09 16.34
C LEU A 115 2.17 6.86 16.12
N SER A 116 2.94 6.75 17.19
CA SER A 116 4.40 6.58 17.13
C SER A 116 4.86 5.25 16.55
N THR A 117 4.04 4.19 16.61
CA THR A 117 4.38 2.84 16.13
C THR A 117 4.70 2.78 14.63
N ILE A 118 4.18 3.73 13.85
CA ILE A 118 4.35 3.83 12.40
C ILE A 118 5.20 5.04 11.99
N CYS A 119 5.87 5.70 12.94
CA CYS A 119 6.69 6.89 12.69
C CYS A 119 8.19 6.60 12.55
N GLU A 120 8.61 5.34 12.74
CA GLU A 120 10.00 4.90 12.62
C GLU A 120 10.98 5.82 13.39
N PHE A 121 10.67 6.15 14.65
CA PHE A 121 11.52 7.02 15.46
C PHE A 121 12.83 6.34 15.92
N GLY A 122 12.88 5.00 15.91
CA GLY A 122 14.05 4.25 16.36
C GLY A 122 14.43 4.62 17.79
N GLN A 123 15.72 4.92 18.00
CA GLN A 123 16.25 5.32 19.31
C GLN A 123 15.62 6.61 19.88
N PHE A 124 15.05 7.48 19.03
CA PHE A 124 14.46 8.76 19.42
C PHE A 124 12.98 8.66 19.83
N LEU A 125 12.43 7.44 19.92
CA LEU A 125 11.02 7.22 20.24
C LEU A 125 10.60 7.88 21.55
N ASN A 126 11.39 7.67 22.60
CA ASN A 126 11.08 8.18 23.93
C ASN A 126 11.13 9.72 23.98
N ASP A 127 12.14 10.32 23.35
CA ASP A 127 12.29 11.77 23.28
C ASP A 127 11.13 12.39 22.48
N SER A 128 10.83 11.82 21.31
CA SER A 128 9.70 12.27 20.47
C SER A 128 8.35 12.20 21.19
N LEU A 129 8.13 11.15 22.00
CA LEU A 129 6.92 11.00 22.81
C LEU A 129 6.82 12.05 23.91
N ARG A 130 7.94 12.33 24.62
CA ARG A 130 7.98 13.36 25.67
C ARG A 130 7.76 14.75 25.10
N ASP A 131 8.48 15.09 24.04
CA ASP A 131 8.41 16.41 23.40
C ASP A 131 6.99 16.68 22.91
N ARG A 132 6.40 15.73 22.18
CA ARG A 132 5.02 15.88 21.68
C ARG A 132 3.99 15.90 22.80
N PHE A 133 4.22 15.15 23.87
CA PHE A 133 3.35 15.18 25.05
C PHE A 133 3.33 16.57 25.68
N VAL A 134 4.50 17.14 26.00
CA VAL A 134 4.63 18.47 26.60
C VAL A 134 4.04 19.54 25.67
N CYS A 135 4.37 19.51 24.38
CA CYS A 135 3.85 20.50 23.43
C CYS A 135 2.34 20.38 23.15
N GLY A 136 1.73 19.21 23.40
CA GLY A 136 0.34 18.93 23.01
C GLY A 136 -0.65 18.77 24.17
N VAL A 137 -0.18 18.71 25.40
CA VAL A 137 -1.03 18.63 26.60
C VAL A 137 -1.71 19.99 26.85
N ARG A 138 -2.94 19.96 27.38
CA ARG A 138 -3.70 21.20 27.69
C ARG A 138 -3.44 21.73 29.09
N ASN A 139 -2.86 20.92 29.97
CA ASN A 139 -2.60 21.32 31.35
C ASN A 139 -1.33 22.19 31.40
N GLU A 140 -1.49 23.47 31.75
CA GLU A 140 -0.39 24.44 31.82
C GLU A 140 0.62 24.15 32.95
N VAL A 141 0.25 23.36 33.98
CA VAL A 141 1.19 22.94 35.03
C VAL A 141 2.13 21.82 34.55
N ILE A 142 1.71 21.07 33.51
CA ILE A 142 2.49 19.98 32.93
C ILE A 142 3.42 20.49 31.80
N LYS A 143 3.11 21.65 31.22
CA LYS A 143 3.97 22.31 30.23
C LYS A 143 5.19 22.94 30.89
#